data_AF-A0A968TP43-F1
#
_entry.id   AF-A0A968TP43-F1
#
_cell.length_a   1.000
_cell.length_b   1.000
_cell.length_c   1.000
_cell.angle_alpha   90.00
_cell.angle_beta   90.00
_cell.angle_gamma   90.00
#
_symmetry.space_group_name_H-M   'P 1'
#
loop_
_entity.id
_entity.type
_entity.pdbx_description
1 polymer ?
#
loop_
_entity_poly.entity_id
_entity_poly.type
_entity_poly.pdbx_seq_one_letter_code
_entity_poly.pdbx_strand_id
1 'polypeptide(L)'
;MVWLDKYEEYEEYEEYEEYEEHEGYEEYEEYEEEQSLSLPPAPSVAGTACLLAGVAIAYSLYSAEETPSTMARAAAIAIGVAFLVSVWFDSRKGLRNLFRTDLLCVIGLYGLTLAEFLFPQEEFNSLINLAQTANAINLVLVGVAGLVIGRHLVAPTRIQSRWLTLEEISNSTLFWVFIFCAFLAYLYMLMAVQFNPIALIEGMIGPRFSEPWARGRIGGWISLLTELSLLSYVIPPLAAVVWNRRQSFPLWQFVIMMTIFSLVIFQAFSSGTRNVFIAHLATLLMSYLLTLPRNTFINTITPVLLTGFIAIYGSYHMLEFRTMGLRNYVNNQVYASGETRSTLAVDYNLSSIAPLMDAIPARHPFWELK
;
A
#
# COMPACT_ATOMS: atom_id res chain seq x y z
N MET A 1 20.70 -88.12 -25.95
CA MET A 1 19.38 -88.49 -25.41
C MET A 1 19.20 -87.64 -24.16
N VAL A 2 18.08 -86.89 -24.07
CA VAL A 2 17.57 -86.20 -22.86
C VAL A 2 18.25 -84.87 -22.51
N TRP A 3 17.69 -83.73 -22.97
CA TRP A 3 16.71 -82.81 -22.33
C TRP A 3 17.48 -81.65 -21.64
N LEU A 4 17.58 -80.48 -22.27
CA LEU A 4 16.68 -79.30 -22.15
C LEU A 4 16.69 -78.72 -20.73
N ASP A 5 17.50 -77.69 -20.51
CA ASP A 5 17.19 -76.64 -19.54
C ASP A 5 17.10 -75.31 -20.27
N LYS A 6 15.99 -74.65 -19.98
CA LYS A 6 15.31 -73.64 -20.77
C LYS A 6 15.26 -72.40 -19.87
N TYR A 7 15.69 -71.26 -20.42
CA TYR A 7 15.04 -69.96 -20.29
C TYR A 7 14.49 -69.53 -18.90
N GLU A 8 15.28 -68.76 -18.16
CA GLU A 8 14.80 -67.77 -17.17
C GLU A 8 15.76 -66.57 -17.18
N GLU A 9 15.52 -65.58 -18.05
CA GLU A 9 16.19 -64.25 -17.96
C GLU A 9 15.62 -63.26 -19.00
N TYR A 10 14.32 -62.94 -18.95
CA TYR A 10 13.76 -61.81 -19.73
C TYR A 10 12.46 -61.31 -19.08
N GLU A 11 12.53 -60.68 -17.90
CA GLU A 11 11.38 -59.93 -17.35
C GLU A 11 11.78 -58.70 -16.50
N GLU A 12 13.02 -58.19 -16.61
CA GLU A 12 13.53 -57.11 -15.75
C GLU A 12 14.03 -55.89 -16.56
N TYR A 13 13.32 -55.51 -17.63
CA TYR A 13 13.68 -54.33 -18.44
C TYR A 13 12.52 -53.36 -18.76
N GLU A 14 11.28 -53.62 -18.32
CA GLU A 14 10.15 -52.71 -18.57
C GLU A 14 9.80 -51.79 -17.37
N GLU A 15 10.40 -51.96 -16.19
CA GLU A 15 10.10 -51.13 -15.01
C GLU A 15 11.04 -49.92 -14.82
N TYR A 16 12.02 -49.74 -15.71
CA TYR A 16 12.98 -48.62 -15.64
C TYR A 16 12.63 -47.44 -16.56
N GLU A 17 11.74 -47.59 -17.55
CA GLU A 17 11.35 -46.47 -18.44
C GLU A 17 10.26 -45.56 -17.85
N GLU A 18 9.51 -46.01 -16.83
CA GLU A 18 8.44 -45.19 -16.22
C GLU A 18 8.95 -44.24 -15.12
N TYR A 19 10.20 -44.42 -14.64
CA TYR A 19 10.81 -43.54 -13.63
C TYR A 19 11.59 -42.35 -14.20
N GLU A 20 12.09 -42.43 -15.45
CA GLU A 20 12.80 -41.29 -16.08
C GLU A 20 11.85 -40.21 -16.63
N GLU A 21 10.59 -40.54 -16.93
CA GLU A 21 9.62 -39.55 -17.40
C GLU A 21 9.23 -38.56 -16.29
N HIS A 22 9.18 -39.00 -15.02
CA HIS A 22 8.77 -38.14 -13.91
C HIS A 22 9.85 -37.15 -13.43
N GLU A 23 11.14 -37.50 -13.50
CA GLU A 23 12.23 -36.56 -13.13
C GLU A 23 12.37 -35.41 -14.13
N GLY A 24 12.11 -35.66 -15.42
CA GLY A 24 12.14 -34.61 -16.44
C GLY A 24 11.09 -33.51 -16.21
N TYR A 25 9.87 -33.86 -15.78
CA TYR A 25 8.80 -32.88 -15.56
C TYR A 25 9.07 -31.94 -14.38
N GLU A 26 9.67 -32.42 -13.28
CA GLU A 26 10.04 -31.55 -12.15
C GLU A 26 11.14 -30.55 -12.52
N GLU A 27 12.14 -31.00 -13.30
CA GLU A 27 13.23 -30.12 -13.75
C GLU A 27 12.70 -29.03 -14.71
N TYR A 28 11.81 -29.36 -15.66
CA TYR A 28 11.21 -28.36 -16.56
C TYR A 28 10.34 -27.32 -15.84
N GLU A 29 9.56 -27.71 -14.82
CA GLU A 29 8.78 -26.74 -14.02
C GLU A 29 9.69 -25.80 -13.22
N GLU A 30 10.78 -26.31 -12.64
CA GLU A 30 11.74 -25.50 -11.86
C GLU A 30 12.45 -24.47 -12.76
N TYR A 31 12.83 -24.85 -13.99
CA TYR A 31 13.43 -23.94 -14.97
C TYR A 31 12.46 -22.83 -15.45
N GLU A 32 11.19 -23.14 -15.73
CA GLU A 32 10.21 -22.11 -16.10
C GLU A 32 9.92 -21.15 -14.93
N GLU A 33 9.87 -21.67 -13.69
CA GLU A 33 9.65 -20.86 -12.50
C GLU A 33 10.84 -19.91 -12.26
N GLU A 34 12.09 -20.38 -12.35
CA GLU A 34 13.30 -19.55 -12.29
C GLU A 34 13.34 -18.49 -13.40
N GLN A 35 12.96 -18.85 -14.62
CA GLN A 35 13.00 -17.91 -15.75
C GLN A 35 11.91 -16.83 -15.61
N SER A 36 10.74 -17.18 -15.07
CA SER A 36 9.66 -16.22 -14.78
C SER A 36 10.05 -15.22 -13.67
N LEU A 37 10.87 -15.65 -12.71
CA LEU A 37 11.41 -14.80 -11.64
C LEU A 37 12.46 -13.79 -12.15
N SER A 38 13.03 -14.02 -13.33
CA SER A 38 14.10 -13.20 -13.91
C SER A 38 13.63 -11.97 -14.71
N LEU A 39 12.36 -11.95 -15.15
CA LEU A 39 11.85 -10.85 -15.95
C LEU A 39 11.47 -9.66 -15.04
N PRO A 40 11.96 -8.44 -15.34
CA PRO A 40 11.63 -7.27 -14.55
C PRO A 40 10.11 -6.99 -14.64
N PRO A 41 9.46 -6.64 -13.52
CA PRO A 41 8.06 -6.23 -13.51
C PRO A 41 7.77 -5.15 -14.56
N ALA A 42 6.75 -5.35 -15.39
CA ALA A 42 6.46 -4.50 -16.53
C ALA A 42 4.94 -4.34 -16.78
N PRO A 43 4.48 -3.13 -17.14
CA PRO A 43 3.06 -2.87 -17.36
C PRO A 43 2.49 -3.68 -18.51
N SER A 44 1.26 -4.15 -18.33
CA SER A 44 0.45 -4.70 -19.41
C SER A 44 -0.09 -3.57 -20.29
N VAL A 45 0.11 -3.67 -21.60
CA VAL A 45 -0.50 -2.76 -22.58
C VAL A 45 -2.03 -2.83 -22.48
N ALA A 46 -2.58 -4.04 -22.33
CA ALA A 46 -4.02 -4.23 -22.13
C ALA A 46 -4.51 -3.54 -20.85
N GLY A 47 -3.77 -3.67 -19.73
CA GLY A 47 -4.12 -2.96 -18.50
C GLY A 47 -4.11 -1.43 -18.67
N THR A 48 -3.13 -0.89 -19.41
CA THR A 48 -3.07 0.55 -19.73
C THR A 48 -4.26 0.98 -20.57
N ALA A 49 -4.58 0.22 -21.62
CA ALA A 49 -5.71 0.52 -22.49
C ALA A 49 -7.03 0.54 -21.69
N CYS A 50 -7.23 -0.41 -20.78
CA CYS A 50 -8.39 -0.44 -19.91
C CYS A 50 -8.48 0.78 -18.98
N LEU A 51 -7.37 1.20 -18.36
CA LEU A 51 -7.35 2.40 -17.52
C LEU A 51 -7.62 3.67 -18.31
N LEU A 52 -7.02 3.83 -19.50
CA LEU A 52 -7.29 4.99 -20.37
C LEU A 52 -8.73 5.01 -20.87
N ALA A 53 -9.30 3.84 -21.21
CA ALA A 53 -10.72 3.74 -21.52
C ALA A 53 -11.58 4.14 -20.32
N GLY A 54 -11.22 3.72 -19.12
CA GLY A 54 -11.87 4.15 -17.87
C GLY A 54 -11.83 5.66 -17.66
N VAL A 55 -10.69 6.31 -17.95
CA VAL A 55 -10.55 7.77 -17.91
C VAL A 55 -11.48 8.45 -18.92
N ALA A 56 -11.52 7.96 -20.16
CA ALA A 56 -12.41 8.51 -21.20
C ALA A 56 -13.89 8.33 -20.83
N ILE A 57 -14.26 7.16 -20.29
CA ILE A 57 -15.61 6.87 -19.79
C ILE A 57 -15.95 7.82 -18.63
N ALA A 58 -15.07 7.93 -17.63
CA ALA A 58 -15.27 8.83 -16.49
C ALA A 58 -15.51 10.28 -16.94
N TYR A 59 -14.71 10.78 -17.88
CA TYR A 59 -14.87 12.10 -18.48
C TYR A 59 -16.22 12.29 -19.17
N SER A 60 -16.72 11.25 -19.85
CA SER A 60 -17.99 11.30 -20.57
C SER A 60 -19.23 11.12 -19.70
N LEU A 61 -19.09 10.51 -18.52
CA LEU A 61 -20.24 10.08 -17.71
C LEU A 61 -20.80 11.16 -16.79
N TYR A 62 -19.98 12.09 -16.28
CA TYR A 62 -20.51 13.13 -15.39
C TYR A 62 -21.14 14.25 -16.22
N SER A 63 -22.43 14.50 -16.00
CA SER A 63 -23.15 15.62 -16.62
C SER A 63 -22.93 16.90 -15.82
N ALA A 64 -22.92 18.05 -16.50
CA ALA A 64 -22.89 19.36 -15.85
C ALA A 64 -24.20 19.72 -15.11
N GLU A 65 -25.25 18.89 -15.24
CA GLU A 65 -26.55 19.09 -14.61
C GLU A 65 -26.75 18.26 -13.32
N GLU A 66 -25.79 17.39 -12.99
CA GLU A 66 -25.82 16.57 -11.78
C GLU A 66 -25.37 17.33 -10.54
N THR A 67 -25.39 16.72 -9.35
CA THR A 67 -24.84 17.32 -8.12
C THR A 67 -23.33 17.03 -8.00
N PRO A 68 -22.53 17.85 -7.27
CA PRO A 68 -21.10 17.60 -7.11
C PRO A 68 -20.73 16.18 -6.68
N SER A 69 -21.48 15.64 -5.71
CA SER A 69 -21.27 14.30 -5.17
C SER A 69 -21.58 13.18 -6.17
N THR A 70 -22.60 13.35 -7.03
CA THR A 70 -22.97 12.36 -8.04
C THR A 70 -21.98 12.35 -9.20
N MET A 71 -21.50 13.52 -9.63
CA MET A 71 -20.41 13.65 -10.60
C MET A 71 -19.14 12.94 -10.13
N ALA A 72 -18.71 13.20 -8.89
CA ALA A 72 -17.53 12.58 -8.32
C ALA A 72 -17.69 11.05 -8.15
N ARG A 73 -18.89 10.59 -7.79
CA ARG A 73 -19.22 9.17 -7.69
C ARG A 73 -19.16 8.45 -9.03
N ALA A 74 -19.68 9.05 -10.10
CA ALA A 74 -19.59 8.49 -11.44
C ALA A 74 -18.14 8.29 -11.87
N ALA A 75 -17.29 9.30 -11.66
CA ALA A 75 -15.86 9.23 -11.93
C ALA A 75 -15.17 8.16 -11.06
N ALA A 76 -15.49 8.08 -9.77
CA ALA A 76 -14.93 7.09 -8.85
C ALA A 76 -15.25 5.66 -9.27
N ILE A 77 -16.50 5.36 -9.65
CA ILE A 77 -16.90 4.03 -10.12
C ILE A 77 -16.18 3.67 -11.42
N ALA A 78 -16.20 4.57 -12.41
CA ALA A 78 -15.58 4.33 -13.71
C ALA A 78 -14.07 4.05 -13.60
N ILE A 79 -13.34 4.89 -12.86
CA ILE A 79 -11.91 4.69 -12.62
C ILE A 79 -11.65 3.45 -11.76
N GLY A 80 -12.45 3.22 -10.71
CA GLY A 80 -12.29 2.07 -9.83
C GLY A 80 -12.43 0.74 -10.58
N VAL A 81 -13.46 0.61 -11.42
CA VAL A 81 -13.66 -0.59 -12.25
C VAL A 81 -12.51 -0.77 -13.26
N ALA A 82 -12.13 0.30 -13.97
CA ALA A 82 -11.04 0.24 -14.94
C ALA A 82 -9.69 -0.12 -14.28
N PHE A 83 -9.45 0.38 -13.07
CA PHE A 83 -8.27 0.02 -12.28
C PHE A 83 -8.26 -1.45 -11.89
N LEU A 84 -9.39 -2.00 -11.40
CA LEU A 84 -9.49 -3.43 -11.09
C LEU A 84 -9.23 -4.32 -12.31
N VAL A 85 -9.77 -3.94 -13.47
CA VAL A 85 -9.51 -4.66 -14.73
C VAL A 85 -8.03 -4.55 -15.14
N SER A 86 -7.39 -3.39 -14.97
CA SER A 86 -5.95 -3.27 -15.21
C SER A 86 -5.12 -4.14 -14.27
N VAL A 87 -5.45 -4.17 -12.97
CA VAL A 87 -4.79 -5.02 -11.98
C VAL A 87 -4.95 -6.49 -12.35
N TRP A 88 -6.12 -6.91 -12.85
CA TRP A 88 -6.32 -8.26 -13.36
C TRP A 88 -5.41 -8.59 -14.56
N PHE A 89 -5.23 -7.67 -15.50
CA PHE A 89 -4.29 -7.88 -16.61
C PHE A 89 -2.82 -7.90 -16.15
N ASP A 90 -2.47 -7.06 -15.17
CA ASP A 90 -1.13 -7.01 -14.62
C ASP A 90 -0.83 -8.25 -13.74
N SER A 91 -1.83 -8.83 -13.07
CA SER A 91 -1.66 -10.04 -12.23
C SER A 91 -1.36 -11.30 -13.03
N ARG A 92 -1.78 -11.36 -14.30
CA ARG A 92 -1.45 -12.46 -15.23
C ARG A 92 0.05 -12.58 -15.52
N LYS A 93 0.84 -11.54 -15.23
CA LYS A 93 2.31 -11.57 -15.31
C LYS A 93 2.98 -11.95 -13.97
N GLY A 94 2.19 -12.48 -13.02
CA GLY A 94 2.65 -12.87 -11.68
C GLY A 94 2.37 -11.82 -10.60
N LEU A 95 2.31 -12.28 -9.34
CA LEU A 95 2.00 -11.41 -8.19
C LEU A 95 3.08 -10.34 -7.96
N ARG A 96 4.35 -10.63 -8.24
CA ARG A 96 5.45 -9.66 -8.18
C ARG A 96 5.20 -8.44 -9.08
N ASN A 97 4.50 -8.63 -10.20
CA ASN A 97 4.16 -7.55 -11.12
C ASN A 97 3.13 -6.56 -10.53
N LEU A 98 2.39 -6.94 -9.50
CA LEU A 98 1.43 -6.05 -8.83
C LEU A 98 2.10 -5.05 -7.88
N PHE A 99 3.34 -5.33 -7.48
CA PHE A 99 4.09 -4.53 -6.51
C PHE A 99 4.92 -3.40 -7.15
N ARG A 100 4.48 -2.92 -8.30
CA ARG A 100 5.16 -1.84 -9.03
C ARG A 100 4.78 -0.47 -8.49
N THR A 101 5.77 0.42 -8.40
CA THR A 101 5.60 1.78 -7.87
C THR A 101 4.53 2.57 -8.62
N ASP A 102 4.37 2.39 -9.93
CA ASP A 102 3.32 3.07 -10.69
C ASP A 102 1.91 2.64 -10.29
N LEU A 103 1.68 1.35 -10.01
CA LEU A 103 0.39 0.87 -9.50
C LEU A 103 0.12 1.47 -8.11
N LEU A 104 1.15 1.58 -7.27
CA LEU A 104 1.07 2.25 -5.97
C LEU A 104 0.77 3.76 -6.10
N CYS A 105 1.29 4.44 -7.12
CA CYS A 105 0.95 5.83 -7.40
C CYS A 105 -0.50 5.97 -7.88
N VAL A 106 -0.97 5.09 -8.77
CA VAL A 106 -2.36 5.12 -9.27
C VAL A 106 -3.36 4.82 -8.15
N ILE A 107 -3.11 3.78 -7.33
CA ILE A 107 -3.98 3.46 -6.18
C ILE A 107 -3.95 4.58 -5.13
N GLY A 108 -2.79 5.21 -4.91
CA GLY A 108 -2.66 6.36 -4.02
C GLY A 108 -3.47 7.56 -4.51
N LEU A 109 -3.32 7.92 -5.79
CA LEU A 109 -4.09 9.01 -6.40
C LEU A 109 -5.59 8.74 -6.33
N TYR A 110 -6.03 7.54 -6.72
CA TYR A 110 -7.43 7.11 -6.64
C TYR A 110 -7.96 7.12 -5.20
N GLY A 111 -7.22 6.51 -4.28
CA GLY A 111 -7.58 6.38 -2.87
C GLY A 111 -7.72 7.74 -2.18
N LEU A 112 -6.85 8.69 -2.52
CA LEU A 112 -6.88 10.03 -1.94
C LEU A 112 -7.96 10.91 -2.55
N THR A 113 -8.32 10.75 -3.83
CA THR A 113 -9.17 11.73 -4.53
C THR A 113 -10.58 11.25 -4.84
N LEU A 114 -10.76 9.97 -5.16
CA LEU A 114 -12.01 9.44 -5.70
C LEU A 114 -12.65 8.37 -4.82
N ALA A 115 -11.87 7.57 -4.10
CA ALA A 115 -12.39 6.41 -3.37
C ALA A 115 -13.47 6.76 -2.33
N GLU A 116 -13.43 7.96 -1.72
CA GLU A 116 -14.44 8.40 -0.74
C GLU A 116 -15.85 8.58 -1.35
N PHE A 117 -15.93 8.80 -2.66
CA PHE A 117 -17.18 8.99 -3.41
C PHE A 117 -17.82 7.68 -3.89
N LEU A 118 -17.23 6.52 -3.57
CA LEU A 118 -17.93 5.23 -3.72
C LEU A 118 -19.17 5.16 -2.81
N PHE A 119 -19.19 5.95 -1.74
CA PHE A 119 -20.31 6.12 -0.83
C PHE A 119 -20.98 7.48 -1.06
N PRO A 120 -22.28 7.63 -0.74
CA PRO A 120 -22.96 8.92 -0.80
C PRO A 120 -22.30 9.96 0.12
N GLN A 121 -22.03 11.16 -0.41
CA GLN A 121 -21.37 12.26 0.30
C GLN A 121 -22.16 13.58 0.10
N GLU A 122 -23.31 13.72 0.77
CA GLU A 122 -24.21 14.85 0.52
C GLU A 122 -23.64 16.20 0.97
N GLU A 123 -22.83 16.21 2.03
CA GLU A 123 -22.18 17.44 2.54
C GLU A 123 -21.29 18.09 1.48
N PHE A 124 -20.66 17.28 0.62
CA PHE A 124 -19.80 17.75 -0.46
C PHE A 124 -20.52 18.70 -1.43
N ASN A 125 -21.85 18.53 -1.60
CA ASN A 125 -22.66 19.39 -2.45
C ASN A 125 -22.74 20.84 -1.96
N SER A 126 -22.45 21.09 -0.67
CA SER A 126 -22.45 22.43 -0.09
C SER A 126 -21.06 23.09 -0.06
N LEU A 127 -20.00 22.32 -0.29
CA LEU A 127 -18.62 22.80 -0.20
C LEU A 127 -18.13 23.46 -1.50
N ILE A 128 -18.53 22.94 -2.66
CA ILE A 128 -18.07 23.40 -3.97
C ILE A 128 -19.20 23.41 -5.01
N ASN A 129 -19.05 24.23 -6.04
CA ASN A 129 -20.00 24.28 -7.16
C ASN A 129 -19.65 23.27 -8.27
N LEU A 130 -20.58 23.08 -9.22
CA LEU A 130 -20.47 22.10 -10.31
C LEU A 130 -19.25 22.32 -11.22
N ALA A 131 -18.97 23.57 -11.59
CA ALA A 131 -17.83 23.89 -12.45
C ALA A 131 -16.50 23.57 -11.75
N GLN A 132 -16.39 23.92 -10.48
CA GLN A 132 -15.26 23.59 -9.62
C GLN A 132 -15.07 22.08 -9.47
N THR A 133 -16.16 21.34 -9.28
CA THR A 133 -16.11 19.87 -9.23
C THR A 133 -15.63 19.27 -10.54
N ALA A 134 -16.17 19.71 -11.68
CA ALA A 134 -15.76 19.25 -13.01
C ALA A 134 -14.26 19.50 -13.24
N ASN A 135 -13.77 20.70 -12.90
CA ASN A 135 -12.36 21.06 -13.06
C ASN A 135 -11.44 20.22 -12.16
N ALA A 136 -11.83 19.98 -10.91
CA ALA A 136 -11.08 19.12 -10.00
C ALA A 136 -11.03 17.66 -10.48
N ILE A 137 -12.17 17.11 -10.93
CA ILE A 137 -12.24 15.76 -11.51
C ILE A 137 -11.36 15.68 -12.77
N ASN A 138 -11.47 16.64 -13.68
CA ASN A 138 -10.64 16.73 -14.88
C ASN A 138 -9.15 16.69 -14.57
N LEU A 139 -8.71 17.48 -13.59
CA LEU A 139 -7.31 17.49 -13.17
C LEU A 139 -6.88 16.11 -12.66
N VAL A 140 -7.70 15.45 -11.84
CA VAL A 140 -7.44 14.10 -11.34
C VAL A 140 -7.37 13.10 -12.50
N LEU A 141 -8.30 13.16 -13.45
CA LEU A 141 -8.33 12.30 -14.64
C LEU A 141 -7.08 12.47 -15.51
N VAL A 142 -6.64 13.71 -15.74
CA VAL A 142 -5.37 14.02 -16.42
C VAL A 142 -4.19 13.46 -15.65
N GLY A 143 -4.17 13.60 -14.32
CA GLY A 143 -3.14 13.00 -13.46
C GLY A 143 -3.08 11.48 -13.57
N VAL A 144 -4.23 10.80 -13.54
CA VAL A 144 -4.33 9.34 -13.74
C VAL A 144 -3.82 8.96 -15.14
N ALA A 145 -4.28 9.64 -16.20
CA ALA A 145 -3.84 9.38 -17.56
C ALA A 145 -2.32 9.58 -17.71
N GLY A 146 -1.77 10.66 -17.15
CA GLY A 146 -0.34 10.95 -17.15
C GLY A 146 0.49 9.85 -16.50
N LEU A 147 0.07 9.33 -15.32
CA LEU A 147 0.73 8.20 -14.67
C LEU A 147 0.64 6.92 -15.50
N VAL A 148 -0.52 6.65 -16.08
CA VAL A 148 -0.80 5.43 -16.86
C VAL A 148 -0.06 5.40 -18.21
N ILE A 149 0.17 6.56 -18.82
CA ILE A 149 1.03 6.71 -20.01
C ILE A 149 2.50 6.66 -19.59
N GLY A 150 2.86 7.41 -18.55
CA GLY A 150 4.24 7.53 -18.06
C GLY A 150 4.88 6.20 -17.69
N ARG A 151 4.10 5.23 -17.20
CA ARG A 151 4.61 3.88 -16.86
C ARG A 151 5.23 3.11 -18.03
N HIS A 152 4.97 3.50 -19.28
CA HIS A 152 5.56 2.91 -20.49
C HIS A 152 6.75 3.70 -21.05
N LEU A 153 7.00 4.91 -20.54
CA LEU A 153 8.09 5.76 -21.02
C LEU A 153 9.46 5.35 -20.47
N VAL A 154 9.47 4.56 -19.40
CA VAL A 154 10.69 4.06 -18.75
C VAL A 154 10.81 2.57 -19.02
N ALA A 155 11.91 2.17 -19.67
CA ALA A 155 12.19 0.76 -19.91
C ALA A 155 12.39 0.03 -18.57
N PRO A 156 11.80 -1.17 -18.38
CA PRO A 156 12.04 -1.97 -17.19
C PRO A 156 13.53 -2.28 -17.08
N THR A 157 14.17 -1.80 -16.01
CA THR A 157 15.58 -2.10 -15.74
C THR A 157 15.67 -3.33 -14.85
N ARG A 158 16.57 -4.26 -15.19
CA ARG A 158 16.88 -5.38 -14.30
C ARG A 158 17.55 -4.84 -13.04
N ILE A 159 17.07 -5.26 -11.89
CA ILE A 159 17.68 -4.94 -10.59
C ILE A 159 18.98 -5.74 -10.50
N GLN A 160 20.11 -5.11 -10.82
CA GLN A 160 21.44 -5.76 -10.78
C GLN A 160 22.09 -5.72 -9.40
N SER A 161 21.55 -4.94 -8.46
CA SER A 161 22.18 -4.75 -7.15
C SER A 161 21.73 -5.81 -6.16
N ARG A 162 22.68 -6.64 -5.70
CA ARG A 162 22.53 -7.57 -4.57
C ARG A 162 21.96 -6.92 -3.31
N TRP A 163 22.21 -5.61 -3.12
CA TRP A 163 21.70 -4.85 -1.98
C TRP A 163 20.19 -4.60 -2.01
N LEU A 164 19.56 -4.77 -3.18
CA LEU A 164 18.12 -4.63 -3.35
C LEU A 164 17.40 -5.98 -3.21
N THR A 165 18.13 -7.10 -3.13
CA THR A 165 17.59 -8.42 -2.84
C THR A 165 17.51 -8.60 -1.32
N LEU A 166 16.31 -8.43 -0.73
CA LEU A 166 16.09 -8.54 0.72
C LEU A 166 16.51 -9.90 1.31
N GLU A 167 16.57 -10.94 0.48
CA GLU A 167 16.98 -12.29 0.84
C GLU A 167 18.47 -12.39 1.17
N GLU A 168 19.33 -11.63 0.47
CA GLU A 168 20.78 -11.68 0.61
C GLU A 168 21.31 -10.87 1.81
N ILE A 169 20.47 -10.01 2.40
CA ILE A 169 20.88 -9.15 3.50
C ILE A 169 21.10 -9.98 4.78
N SER A 170 22.24 -9.78 5.43
CA SER A 170 22.55 -10.44 6.71
C SER A 170 21.58 -10.03 7.81
N ASN A 171 21.24 -10.95 8.72
CA ASN A 171 20.34 -10.68 9.86
C ASN A 171 20.85 -9.54 10.75
N SER A 172 22.17 -9.45 10.94
CA SER A 172 22.81 -8.38 11.72
C SER A 172 22.60 -7.02 11.05
N THR A 173 22.80 -6.92 9.74
CA THR A 173 22.56 -5.69 8.97
C THR A 173 21.09 -5.29 9.04
N LEU A 174 20.15 -6.24 8.83
CA LEU A 174 18.71 -5.98 8.94
C LEU A 174 18.34 -5.44 10.33
N PHE A 175 18.85 -6.08 11.39
CA PHE A 175 18.62 -5.64 12.76
C PHE A 175 19.13 -4.21 13.00
N TRP A 176 20.37 -3.90 12.64
CA TRP A 176 20.93 -2.57 12.88
C TRP A 176 20.28 -1.47 12.03
N VAL A 177 19.97 -1.73 10.76
CA VAL A 177 19.21 -0.81 9.92
C VAL A 177 17.84 -0.53 10.53
N PHE A 178 17.14 -1.57 10.99
CA PHE A 178 15.84 -1.44 11.63
C PHE A 178 15.91 -0.58 12.90
N ILE A 179 16.88 -0.86 13.80
CA ILE A 179 17.07 -0.09 15.04
C ILE A 179 17.42 1.36 14.73
N PHE A 180 18.31 1.61 13.77
CA PHE A 180 18.72 2.96 13.39
C PHE A 180 17.56 3.76 12.79
N CYS A 181 16.81 3.16 11.86
CA CYS A 181 15.61 3.77 11.28
C CYS A 181 14.56 4.08 12.35
N ALA A 182 14.30 3.15 13.27
CA ALA A 182 13.38 3.37 14.38
C ALA A 182 13.83 4.50 15.30
N PHE A 183 15.10 4.50 15.70
CA PHE A 183 15.65 5.56 16.55
C PHE A 183 15.50 6.94 15.88
N LEU A 184 15.92 7.08 14.62
CA LEU A 184 15.81 8.34 13.89
C LEU A 184 14.36 8.76 13.64
N ALA A 185 13.47 7.81 13.34
CA ALA A 185 12.06 8.08 13.11
C ALA A 185 11.37 8.66 14.36
N TYR A 186 11.74 8.18 15.56
CA TYR A 186 11.18 8.63 16.83
C TYR A 186 11.99 9.73 17.53
N LEU A 187 13.17 10.08 17.02
CA LEU A 187 14.08 11.02 17.68
C LEU A 187 13.40 12.36 18.01
N TYR A 188 12.65 12.92 17.07
CA TYR A 188 11.94 14.18 17.30
C TYR A 188 10.85 14.08 18.38
N MET A 189 10.12 12.96 18.45
CA MET A 189 9.13 12.71 19.50
C MET A 189 9.81 12.54 20.85
N LEU A 190 10.86 11.73 20.91
CA LEU A 190 11.63 11.47 22.12
C LEU A 190 12.20 12.77 22.69
N MET A 191 12.77 13.64 21.86
CA MET A 191 13.25 14.95 22.31
C MET A 191 12.11 15.84 22.83
N ALA A 192 10.95 15.84 22.17
CA ALA A 192 9.80 16.65 22.60
C ALA A 192 9.28 16.25 24.00
N VAL A 193 9.46 15.00 24.40
CA VAL A 193 9.10 14.49 25.73
C VAL A 193 10.30 14.24 26.65
N GLN A 194 11.46 14.83 26.35
CA GLN A 194 12.69 14.69 27.15
C GLN A 194 13.08 13.23 27.42
N PHE A 195 12.90 12.37 26.42
CA PHE A 195 13.17 10.93 26.47
C PHE A 195 12.38 10.17 27.55
N ASN A 196 11.24 10.71 28.01
CA ASN A 196 10.34 10.00 28.91
C ASN A 196 9.40 9.07 28.11
N PRO A 197 9.55 7.73 28.19
CA PRO A 197 8.75 6.79 27.42
C PRO A 197 7.27 6.77 27.85
N ILE A 198 6.97 7.11 29.11
CA ILE A 198 5.58 7.18 29.59
C ILE A 198 4.89 8.37 28.92
N ALA A 199 5.53 9.54 28.93
CA ALA A 199 5.01 10.74 28.27
C ALA A 199 4.86 10.55 26.75
N LEU A 200 5.74 9.76 26.13
CA LEU A 200 5.59 9.37 24.71
C LEU A 200 4.28 8.61 24.47
N ILE A 201 4.00 7.58 25.27
CA ILE A 201 2.78 6.77 25.14
C ILE A 201 1.53 7.60 25.50
N GLU A 202 1.60 8.41 26.56
CA GLU A 202 0.50 9.32 26.94
C GLU A 202 0.15 10.27 25.79
N GLY A 203 1.16 10.82 25.12
CA GLY A 203 0.94 11.63 23.94
C GLY A 203 0.39 10.84 22.76
N MET A 204 0.86 9.62 22.50
CA MET A 204 0.30 8.79 21.42
C MET A 204 -1.20 8.51 21.59
N ILE A 205 -1.70 8.44 22.82
CA ILE A 205 -3.12 8.17 23.13
C ILE A 205 -3.92 9.49 23.23
N GLY A 206 -3.24 10.64 23.27
CA GLY A 206 -3.83 11.97 23.36
C GLY A 206 -4.42 12.48 22.04
N PRO A 207 -5.02 13.69 22.07
CA PRO A 207 -5.48 14.38 20.87
C PRO A 207 -4.30 14.73 19.94
N ARG A 208 -4.32 14.21 18.72
CA ARG A 208 -3.25 14.36 17.71
C ARG A 208 -2.67 15.79 17.58
N PHE A 209 -3.51 16.81 17.63
CA PHE A 209 -3.11 18.20 17.41
C PHE A 209 -2.62 18.92 18.67
N SER A 210 -2.77 18.30 19.84
CA SER A 210 -2.33 18.83 21.14
C SER A 210 -0.97 18.26 21.57
N GLU A 211 -0.39 17.38 20.75
CA GLU A 211 0.81 16.65 21.11
C GLU A 211 2.06 17.53 21.27
N PRO A 212 3.03 17.15 22.13
CA PRO A 212 4.28 17.88 22.32
C PRO A 212 5.07 18.08 21.02
N TRP A 213 4.98 17.12 20.10
CA TRP A 213 5.64 17.12 18.80
C TRP A 213 4.72 17.54 17.64
N ALA A 214 3.60 18.21 17.92
CA ALA A 214 2.69 18.70 16.88
C ALA A 214 3.41 19.68 15.92
N ARG A 215 3.08 19.57 14.63
CA ARG A 215 3.66 20.41 13.56
C ARG A 215 3.46 21.90 13.85
N GLY A 216 4.46 22.72 13.57
CA GLY A 216 4.41 24.18 13.73
C GLY A 216 4.90 24.73 15.07
N ARG A 217 5.12 23.88 16.09
CA ARG A 217 5.80 24.30 17.34
C ARG A 217 7.32 24.41 17.18
N ILE A 218 7.86 23.64 16.24
CA ILE A 218 9.29 23.48 16.02
C ILE A 218 9.61 24.04 14.63
N GLY A 219 10.05 25.30 14.58
CA GLY A 219 10.53 25.95 13.36
C GLY A 219 12.03 25.75 13.13
N GLY A 220 12.52 26.15 11.96
CA GLY A 220 13.96 26.16 11.64
C GLY A 220 14.55 24.79 11.31
N TRP A 221 15.85 24.62 11.54
CA TRP A 221 16.61 23.40 11.18
C TRP A 221 16.08 22.12 11.82
N ILE A 222 15.36 22.23 12.95
CA ILE A 222 14.78 21.10 13.66
C ILE A 222 13.61 20.47 12.86
N SER A 223 13.03 21.19 11.89
CA SER A 223 12.06 20.62 10.94
C SER A 223 12.63 19.43 10.15
N LEU A 224 13.94 19.41 9.88
CA LEU A 224 14.61 18.28 9.24
C LEU A 224 14.48 16.99 10.07
N LEU A 225 14.42 17.10 11.40
CA LEU A 225 14.20 15.93 12.27
C LEU A 225 12.77 15.40 12.17
N THR A 226 11.81 16.26 11.81
CA THR A 226 10.45 15.80 11.50
C THR A 226 10.42 15.06 10.18
N GLU A 227 11.24 15.44 9.19
CA GLU A 227 11.36 14.68 7.93
C GLU A 227 11.99 13.30 8.16
N LEU A 228 12.88 13.14 9.14
CA LEU A 228 13.40 11.82 9.53
C LEU A 228 12.31 10.87 10.01
N SER A 229 11.14 11.36 10.42
CA SER A 229 9.98 10.52 10.76
C SER A 229 9.53 9.65 9.59
N LEU A 230 9.84 10.03 8.34
CA LEU A 230 9.58 9.22 7.15
C LEU A 230 10.30 7.86 7.19
N LEU A 231 11.37 7.71 7.98
CA LEU A 231 12.03 6.43 8.18
C LEU A 231 11.13 5.39 8.88
N SER A 232 10.04 5.82 9.54
CA SER A 232 9.04 4.90 10.09
C SER A 232 8.39 4.02 9.01
N TYR A 233 8.26 4.49 7.77
CA TYR A 233 7.71 3.71 6.66
C TYR A 233 8.58 2.52 6.25
N VAL A 234 9.86 2.50 6.64
CA VAL A 234 10.79 1.38 6.41
C VAL A 234 10.57 0.25 7.42
N ILE A 235 9.99 0.55 8.59
CA ILE A 235 9.86 -0.41 9.69
C ILE A 235 8.89 -1.57 9.35
N PRO A 236 7.65 -1.33 8.88
CA PRO A 236 6.74 -2.41 8.52
C PRO A 236 7.29 -3.39 7.48
N PRO A 237 7.85 -2.96 6.33
CA PRO A 237 8.36 -3.91 5.35
C PRO A 237 9.53 -4.73 5.91
N LEU A 238 10.43 -4.14 6.71
CA LEU A 238 11.51 -4.90 7.35
C LEU A 238 10.99 -5.89 8.41
N ALA A 239 9.96 -5.52 9.17
CA ALA A 239 9.32 -6.42 10.13
C ALA A 239 8.72 -7.65 9.43
N ALA A 240 8.11 -7.48 8.25
CA ALA A 240 7.63 -8.60 7.43
C ALA A 240 8.76 -9.54 7.00
N VAL A 241 9.91 -9.01 6.55
CA VAL A 241 11.08 -9.85 6.20
C VAL A 241 11.55 -10.65 7.42
N VAL A 242 11.65 -10.02 8.58
CA VAL A 242 12.07 -10.67 9.84
C VAL A 242 11.06 -11.72 10.27
N TRP A 243 9.77 -11.50 10.05
CA TRP A 243 8.72 -12.48 10.34
C TRP A 243 8.86 -13.75 9.50
N ASN A 244 9.12 -13.60 8.21
CA ASN A 244 9.36 -14.72 7.30
C ASN A 244 10.67 -15.45 7.64
N ARG A 245 11.69 -14.74 8.10
CA ARG A 245 12.99 -15.29 8.52
C ARG A 245 13.10 -15.58 10.02
N ARG A 246 12.00 -15.65 10.77
CA ARG A 246 12.00 -15.66 12.25
C ARG A 246 12.88 -16.74 12.89
N GLN A 247 13.04 -17.89 12.22
CA GLN A 247 13.88 -19.00 12.71
C GLN A 247 15.39 -18.69 12.64
N SER A 248 15.80 -17.79 11.74
CA SER A 248 17.20 -17.39 11.58
C SER A 248 17.63 -16.29 12.55
N PHE A 249 16.69 -15.66 13.26
CA PHE A 249 16.97 -14.61 14.22
C PHE A 249 17.06 -15.17 15.65
N PRO A 250 18.00 -14.69 16.47
CA PRO A 250 17.93 -14.95 17.90
C PRO A 250 16.66 -14.31 18.49
N LEU A 251 16.01 -15.02 19.43
CA LEU A 251 14.71 -14.63 19.99
C LEU A 251 14.68 -13.18 20.50
N TRP A 252 15.75 -12.70 21.12
CA TRP A 252 15.81 -11.35 21.66
C TRP A 252 15.78 -10.27 20.57
N GLN A 253 16.44 -10.49 19.42
CA GLN A 253 16.39 -9.55 18.28
C GLN A 253 14.97 -9.49 17.73
N PHE A 254 14.36 -10.67 17.53
CA PHE A 254 12.99 -10.79 17.06
C PHE A 254 12.01 -10.04 17.98
N VAL A 255 12.10 -10.25 19.30
CA VAL A 255 11.22 -9.60 20.29
C VAL A 255 11.38 -8.08 20.27
N ILE A 256 12.61 -7.56 20.20
CA ILE A 256 12.86 -6.11 20.13
C ILE A 256 12.24 -5.52 18.86
N MET A 257 12.49 -6.14 17.70
CA MET A 257 11.98 -5.65 16.42
C MET A 257 10.45 -5.67 16.36
N MET A 258 9.82 -6.74 16.86
CA MET A 258 8.36 -6.85 16.91
C MET A 258 7.74 -5.86 17.91
N THR A 259 8.43 -5.54 19.00
CA THR A 259 7.99 -4.51 19.95
C THR A 259 7.99 -3.11 19.31
N ILE A 260 9.07 -2.76 18.61
CA ILE A 260 9.19 -1.48 17.89
C ILE A 260 8.16 -1.42 16.75
N PHE A 261 8.01 -2.49 15.99
CA PHE A 261 6.99 -2.59 14.94
C PHE A 261 5.58 -2.38 15.50
N SER A 262 5.27 -3.03 16.63
CA SER A 262 3.99 -2.85 17.31
C SER A 262 3.77 -1.39 17.75
N LEU A 263 4.82 -0.73 18.24
CA LEU A 263 4.76 0.71 18.58
C LEU A 263 4.48 1.58 17.35
N VAL A 264 5.10 1.28 16.20
CA VAL A 264 4.86 2.00 14.93
C VAL A 264 3.43 1.83 14.43
N ILE A 265 2.91 0.60 14.42
CA ILE A 265 1.51 0.35 14.04
C ILE A 265 0.57 1.03 15.02
N PHE A 266 0.87 0.97 16.32
CA PHE A 266 0.10 1.64 17.36
C PHE A 266 0.08 3.16 17.17
N GLN A 267 1.23 3.80 16.94
CA GLN A 267 1.33 5.23 16.66
C GLN A 267 0.56 5.60 15.37
N ALA A 268 0.71 4.82 14.30
CA ALA A 268 0.01 5.08 13.04
C ALA A 268 -1.51 5.04 13.24
N PHE A 269 -2.01 4.04 13.97
CA PHE A 269 -3.40 3.90 14.37
C PHE A 269 -3.85 5.05 15.27
N SER A 270 -3.16 5.29 16.39
CA SER A 270 -3.54 6.27 17.40
C SER A 270 -3.45 7.72 16.91
N SER A 271 -2.64 8.00 15.89
CA SER A 271 -2.58 9.31 15.23
C SER A 271 -3.88 9.73 14.52
N GLY A 272 -4.79 8.78 14.25
CA GLY A 272 -6.03 9.03 13.51
C GLY A 272 -5.81 9.40 12.03
N THR A 273 -4.63 9.13 11.47
CA THR A 273 -4.33 9.40 10.05
C THR A 273 -4.47 8.14 9.19
N ARG A 274 -5.64 7.96 8.55
CA ARG A 274 -5.95 6.77 7.73
C ARG A 274 -4.86 6.41 6.73
N ASN A 275 -4.41 7.38 5.93
CA ASN A 275 -3.42 7.14 4.88
C ASN A 275 -2.09 6.62 5.43
N VAL A 276 -1.64 7.15 6.57
CA VAL A 276 -0.39 6.69 7.22
C VAL A 276 -0.56 5.25 7.68
N PHE A 277 -1.67 4.94 8.35
CA PHE A 277 -1.95 3.58 8.83
C PHE A 277 -2.08 2.56 7.70
N ILE A 278 -2.86 2.88 6.66
CA ILE A 278 -3.02 2.02 5.47
C ILE A 278 -1.67 1.83 4.77
N ALA A 279 -0.85 2.87 4.64
CA ALA A 279 0.47 2.75 4.04
C ALA A 279 1.38 1.78 4.82
N HIS A 280 1.39 1.82 6.16
CA HIS A 280 2.17 0.88 6.97
C HIS A 280 1.69 -0.57 6.80
N LEU A 281 0.37 -0.77 6.77
CA LEU A 281 -0.22 -2.09 6.53
C LEU A 281 0.06 -2.61 5.12
N ALA A 282 -0.01 -1.74 4.11
CA ALA A 282 0.25 -2.08 2.73
C ALA A 282 1.72 -2.45 2.50
N THR A 283 2.68 -1.68 3.05
CA THR A 283 4.10 -1.99 2.91
C THR A 283 4.52 -3.24 3.69
N LEU A 284 3.90 -3.49 4.86
CA LEU A 284 4.03 -4.77 5.58
C LEU A 284 3.58 -5.94 4.70
N LEU A 285 2.35 -5.88 4.18
CA LEU A 285 1.77 -6.95 3.36
C LEU A 285 2.56 -7.17 2.07
N MET A 286 2.96 -6.10 1.41
CA MET A 286 3.79 -6.14 0.20
C MET A 286 5.11 -6.86 0.46
N SER A 287 5.85 -6.45 1.49
CA SER A 287 7.12 -7.10 1.83
C SER A 287 6.94 -8.55 2.28
N TYR A 288 5.86 -8.83 3.02
CA TYR A 288 5.54 -10.19 3.47
C TYR A 288 5.29 -11.12 2.27
N LEU A 289 4.50 -10.69 1.30
CA LEU A 289 4.19 -11.46 0.10
C LEU A 289 5.41 -11.60 -0.83
N LEU A 290 6.25 -10.56 -0.92
CA LEU A 290 7.48 -10.60 -1.73
C LEU A 290 8.56 -11.52 -1.17
N THR A 291 8.59 -11.71 0.16
CA THR A 291 9.59 -12.53 0.86
C THR A 291 9.05 -13.88 1.34
N LEU A 292 7.87 -14.27 0.84
CA LEU A 292 7.26 -15.53 1.21
C LEU A 292 8.02 -16.68 0.53
N PRO A 293 8.48 -17.71 1.27
CA PRO A 293 9.28 -18.78 0.68
C PRO A 293 8.46 -19.71 -0.24
N ARG A 294 7.15 -19.83 0.02
CA ARG A 294 6.21 -20.63 -0.79
C ARG A 294 4.85 -19.94 -0.84
N ASN A 295 4.37 -19.67 -2.05
CA ASN A 295 3.08 -19.04 -2.32
C ASN A 295 1.94 -20.06 -2.26
N THR A 296 1.56 -20.50 -1.07
CA THR A 296 0.33 -21.28 -0.90
C THR A 296 -0.86 -20.33 -0.84
N PHE A 297 -2.02 -20.78 -1.34
CA PHE A 297 -3.27 -20.00 -1.30
C PHE A 297 -3.55 -19.45 0.12
N ILE A 298 -3.34 -20.26 1.15
CA ILE A 298 -3.55 -19.88 2.55
C ILE A 298 -2.56 -18.79 2.98
N ASN A 299 -1.27 -18.95 2.68
CA ASN A 299 -0.24 -17.98 3.07
C ASN A 299 -0.35 -16.65 2.30
N THR A 300 -0.99 -16.64 1.13
CA THR A 300 -1.21 -15.42 0.35
C THR A 300 -2.53 -14.75 0.70
N ILE A 301 -3.66 -15.48 0.68
CA ILE A 301 -4.99 -14.89 0.83
C ILE A 301 -5.30 -14.52 2.28
N THR A 302 -4.88 -15.33 3.26
CA THR A 302 -5.21 -15.07 4.67
C THR A 302 -4.64 -13.73 5.15
N PRO A 303 -3.35 -13.41 4.92
CA PRO A 303 -2.80 -12.11 5.30
C PRO A 303 -3.43 -10.95 4.54
N VAL A 304 -3.74 -11.11 3.25
CA VAL A 304 -4.44 -10.08 2.45
C VAL A 304 -5.80 -9.74 3.06
N LEU A 305 -6.62 -10.76 3.37
CA LEU A 305 -7.94 -10.57 3.96
C LEU A 305 -7.84 -9.98 5.38
N LEU A 306 -6.91 -10.47 6.19
CA LEU A 306 -6.70 -9.98 7.55
C LEU A 306 -6.23 -8.51 7.54
N THR A 307 -5.25 -8.17 6.72
CA THR A 307 -4.78 -6.80 6.55
C THR A 307 -5.88 -5.90 6.03
N GLY A 308 -6.68 -6.36 5.05
CA GLY A 308 -7.84 -5.62 4.54
C GLY A 308 -8.89 -5.35 5.62
N PHE A 309 -9.22 -6.36 6.43
CA PHE A 309 -10.12 -6.22 7.57
C PHE A 309 -9.61 -5.21 8.59
N ILE A 310 -8.34 -5.33 9.02
CA ILE A 310 -7.71 -4.39 9.96
C ILE A 310 -7.69 -2.97 9.39
N ALA A 311 -7.39 -2.82 8.08
CA ALA A 311 -7.36 -1.51 7.42
C ALA A 311 -8.74 -0.84 7.42
N ILE A 312 -9.80 -1.57 7.07
CA ILE A 312 -11.17 -1.06 7.05
C ILE A 312 -11.64 -0.73 8.47
N TYR A 313 -11.53 -1.70 9.39
CA TYR A 313 -11.97 -1.54 10.77
C TYR A 313 -11.22 -0.40 11.48
N GLY A 314 -9.89 -0.36 11.32
CA GLY A 314 -9.08 0.70 11.87
C GLY A 314 -9.43 2.07 11.29
N SER A 315 -9.56 2.16 9.97
CA SER A 315 -9.92 3.43 9.30
C SER A 315 -11.27 3.97 9.73
N TYR A 316 -12.25 3.10 9.98
CA TYR A 316 -13.56 3.49 10.48
C TYR A 316 -13.43 4.26 11.81
N HIS A 317 -12.77 3.68 12.81
CA HIS A 317 -12.63 4.27 14.14
C HIS A 317 -11.63 5.43 14.24
N MET A 318 -10.61 5.44 13.39
CA MET A 318 -9.51 6.42 13.47
C MET A 318 -9.95 7.88 13.35
N LEU A 319 -11.03 8.17 12.62
CA LEU A 319 -11.53 9.55 12.52
C LEU A 319 -12.18 10.05 13.80
N GLU A 320 -12.85 9.18 14.54
CA GLU A 320 -13.60 9.55 15.74
C GLU A 320 -12.65 10.01 16.85
N PHE A 321 -11.52 9.32 17.01
CA PHE A 321 -10.54 9.66 18.04
C PHE A 321 -9.43 10.62 17.60
N ARG A 322 -9.34 10.98 16.31
CA ARG A 322 -8.33 11.92 15.79
C ARG A 322 -8.33 13.27 16.55
N THR A 323 -9.51 13.76 16.91
CA THR A 323 -9.69 15.07 17.56
C THR A 323 -9.76 14.98 19.08
N MET A 324 -10.37 13.93 19.63
CA MET A 324 -10.54 13.78 21.08
C MET A 324 -9.45 12.94 21.76
N GLY A 325 -8.66 12.20 20.99
CA GLY A 325 -7.67 11.24 21.49
C GLY A 325 -8.27 9.86 21.76
N LEU A 326 -7.44 8.83 21.59
CA LEU A 326 -7.81 7.43 21.78
C LEU A 326 -8.28 7.15 23.23
N ARG A 327 -7.74 7.87 24.22
CA ARG A 327 -8.13 7.72 25.63
C ARG A 327 -9.60 8.07 25.84
N ASN A 328 -10.02 9.21 25.32
CA ASN A 328 -11.37 9.72 25.48
C ASN A 328 -12.38 8.89 24.67
N TYR A 329 -11.94 8.42 23.51
CA TYR A 329 -12.68 7.49 22.67
C TYR A 329 -13.03 6.19 23.40
N VAL A 330 -12.04 5.52 23.99
CA VAL A 330 -12.24 4.27 24.75
C VAL A 330 -13.09 4.50 26.00
N ASN A 331 -13.05 5.69 26.58
CA ASN A 331 -13.91 6.09 27.70
C ASN A 331 -15.34 6.49 27.28
N ASN A 332 -15.78 6.13 26.06
CA ASN A 332 -17.12 6.35 25.51
C ASN A 332 -17.57 7.82 25.41
N GLN A 333 -16.64 8.77 25.33
CA GLN A 333 -17.02 10.19 25.17
C GLN A 333 -17.63 10.51 23.79
N VAL A 334 -17.41 9.66 22.77
CA VAL A 334 -18.01 9.81 21.43
C VAL A 334 -19.52 9.60 21.46
N TYR A 335 -19.99 8.59 22.20
CA TYR A 335 -21.42 8.27 22.26
C TYR A 335 -22.18 9.26 23.14
N ALA A 336 -21.47 10.05 23.95
CA ALA A 336 -22.07 11.14 24.73
C ALA A 336 -22.43 12.36 23.87
N SER A 337 -21.78 12.57 22.71
CA SER A 337 -22.05 13.71 21.83
C SER A 337 -23.10 13.43 20.75
N GLY A 338 -23.52 12.17 20.54
CA GLY A 338 -24.61 11.81 19.62
C GLY A 338 -24.31 11.95 18.11
N GLU A 339 -23.14 12.47 17.73
CA GLU A 339 -22.70 12.61 16.34
C GLU A 339 -21.80 11.44 15.93
N THR A 340 -22.38 10.30 15.57
CA THR A 340 -21.64 9.22 14.91
C THR A 340 -21.67 9.41 13.40
N ARG A 341 -20.51 9.39 12.75
CA ARG A 341 -20.43 9.46 11.28
C ARG A 341 -20.79 8.11 10.69
N SER A 342 -21.76 8.08 9.80
CA SER A 342 -22.22 6.84 9.14
C SER A 342 -21.43 6.50 7.87
N THR A 343 -20.58 7.41 7.37
CA THR A 343 -19.90 7.25 6.08
C THR A 343 -18.38 7.24 6.20
N LEU A 344 -17.70 6.64 5.22
CA LEU A 344 -16.25 6.62 5.09
C LEU A 344 -15.70 7.95 4.53
N ALA A 345 -16.26 9.10 4.94
CA ALA A 345 -15.77 10.42 4.54
C ALA A 345 -14.28 10.55 4.93
N VAL A 346 -13.40 10.95 4.02
CA VAL A 346 -11.95 11.02 4.29
C VAL A 346 -11.58 12.45 4.64
N ASP A 347 -11.45 13.32 3.63
CA ASP A 347 -11.04 14.72 3.79
C ASP A 347 -11.58 15.61 2.64
N TYR A 348 -12.49 15.11 1.78
CA TYR A 348 -13.02 15.83 0.61
C TYR A 348 -11.90 16.44 -0.25
N ASN A 349 -10.90 15.66 -0.65
CA ASN A 349 -9.70 16.21 -1.30
C ASN A 349 -10.01 16.97 -2.60
N LEU A 350 -11.08 16.60 -3.31
CA LEU A 350 -11.57 17.36 -4.46
C LEU A 350 -11.97 18.81 -4.09
N SER A 351 -12.50 19.05 -2.88
CA SER A 351 -12.82 20.39 -2.38
C SER A 351 -11.58 21.24 -2.12
N SER A 352 -10.44 20.62 -1.83
CA SER A 352 -9.16 21.31 -1.68
C SER A 352 -8.48 21.56 -3.03
N ILE A 353 -8.67 20.67 -4.00
CA ILE A 353 -8.12 20.80 -5.36
C ILE A 353 -8.84 21.90 -6.14
N ALA A 354 -10.17 22.00 -6.01
CA ALA A 354 -10.95 22.91 -6.85
C ALA A 354 -10.54 24.40 -6.73
N PRO A 355 -10.32 24.97 -5.52
CA PRO A 355 -9.85 26.35 -5.39
C PRO A 355 -8.47 26.59 -6.00
N LEU A 356 -7.60 25.57 -6.08
CA LEU A 356 -6.30 25.70 -6.74
C LEU A 356 -6.45 25.87 -8.25
N MET A 357 -7.44 25.22 -8.86
CA MET A 357 -7.74 25.37 -10.28
C MET A 357 -8.24 26.78 -10.63
N ASP A 358 -8.88 27.47 -9.69
CA ASP A 358 -9.29 28.86 -9.89
C ASP A 358 -8.15 29.84 -9.55
N ALA A 359 -7.42 29.58 -8.47
CA ALA A 359 -6.42 30.51 -7.93
C ALA A 359 -5.12 30.54 -8.74
N ILE A 360 -4.67 29.40 -9.28
CA ILE A 360 -3.40 29.33 -10.02
C ILE A 360 -3.47 30.13 -11.32
N PRO A 361 -4.45 29.94 -12.23
CA PRO A 361 -4.55 30.73 -13.45
C PRO A 361 -4.72 32.23 -13.16
N ALA A 362 -5.50 32.59 -12.12
CA ALA A 362 -5.70 33.98 -11.73
C ALA A 362 -4.40 34.69 -11.29
N ARG A 363 -3.44 33.94 -10.71
CA ARG A 363 -2.13 34.47 -10.29
C ARG A 363 -1.04 34.27 -11.34
N HIS A 364 -1.20 33.29 -12.22
CA HIS A 364 -0.23 32.87 -13.22
C HIS A 364 -0.94 32.70 -14.58
N PRO A 365 -1.28 33.81 -15.27
CA PRO A 365 -2.09 33.78 -16.50
C PRO A 365 -1.42 33.06 -17.67
N PHE A 366 -0.12 32.80 -17.59
CA PHE A 366 0.62 32.01 -18.59
C PHE A 366 0.38 30.48 -18.48
N TRP A 367 -0.37 30.02 -17.48
CA TRP A 367 -0.74 28.60 -17.28
C TRP A 367 -2.21 28.29 -17.61
N GLU A 368 -2.91 29.17 -18.33
CA GLU A 368 -4.21 28.84 -18.90
C GLU A 368 -4.07 27.67 -19.90
N LEU A 369 -4.32 26.45 -19.42
CA LEU A 369 -4.63 25.29 -20.24
C LEU A 369 -5.99 25.57 -20.89
N LYS A 370 -5.96 26.16 -22.09
CA LYS A 370 -7.15 26.36 -22.94
C LYS A 370 -7.70 25.05 -23.46
#